data_AF-A0A6C7TPZ9-F1
#
_entry.id   AF-A0A6C7TPZ9-F1
#
_cell.length_a   1.000
_cell.length_b   1.000
_cell.length_c   1.000
_cell.angle_alpha   90.00
_cell.angle_beta   90.00
_cell.angle_gamma   90.00
#
_symmetry.space_group_name_H-M   'P 1'
#
loop_
_entity.id
_entity.type
_entity.pdbx_description
1 polymer ?
#
loop_
_entity_poly.entity_id
_entity_poly.type
_entity_poly.pdbx_seq_one_letter_code
_entity_poly.pdbx_strand_id
1 'polypeptide(L)'
;MLGIDLGSNTLRAVQMDEKLNKLKEYEFVIGAAKNLNQSGEISKEAIQRLKNTLSILAKEQDLSKARAVATAAFRKANNTNEIFAHLKKEFGIDFKLIDAKSEAKISVLGMQSGLRRLKIWGEFAYCDLGGASCELSFGKSFKSFDFGIISFYEKNY
;
A
#
# COMPACT_ATOMS: atom_id res chain seq x y z
N MET A 1 -2.03 10.35 -14.48
CA MET A 1 -2.42 10.16 -13.06
C MET A 1 -1.38 9.30 -12.36
N LEU A 2 -1.04 9.58 -11.10
CA LEU A 2 -0.18 8.72 -10.27
C LEU A 2 -1.03 8.04 -9.19
N GLY A 3 -1.04 6.71 -9.15
CA GLY A 3 -1.59 5.93 -8.03
C GLY A 3 -0.46 5.45 -7.11
N ILE A 4 -0.63 5.59 -5.80
CA ILE A 4 0.35 5.16 -4.80
C ILE A 4 -0.34 4.27 -3.77
N ASP A 5 0.28 3.13 -3.49
CA ASP A 5 -0.06 2.21 -2.40
C ASP A 5 1.11 2.15 -1.41
N LEU A 6 0.87 2.66 -0.20
CA LEU A 6 1.81 2.63 0.92
C LEU A 6 1.45 1.46 1.84
N GLY A 7 2.03 0.31 1.52
CA GLY A 7 1.82 -0.93 2.24
C GLY A 7 2.73 -1.12 3.45
N SER A 8 2.64 -2.31 4.02
CA SER A 8 3.39 -2.69 5.23
C SER A 8 4.88 -2.96 4.97
N ASN A 9 5.24 -3.38 3.76
CA ASN A 9 6.63 -3.64 3.38
C ASN A 9 7.10 -2.66 2.31
N THR A 10 6.29 -2.43 1.29
CA THR A 10 6.66 -1.65 0.12
C THR A 10 5.74 -0.46 -0.08
N LEU A 11 6.28 0.58 -0.71
CA LEU A 11 5.50 1.60 -1.41
C LEU A 11 5.54 1.24 -2.89
N ARG A 12 4.37 1.13 -3.51
CA ARG A 12 4.20 0.96 -4.96
C ARG A 12 3.58 2.20 -5.56
N ALA A 13 4.10 2.63 -6.71
CA ALA A 13 3.54 3.75 -7.45
C ALA A 13 3.38 3.39 -8.93
N VAL A 14 2.27 3.77 -9.53
CA VAL A 14 1.98 3.53 -10.95
C VAL A 14 1.52 4.82 -11.60
N GLN A 15 2.28 5.26 -12.61
CA GLN A 15 1.90 6.36 -13.48
C GLN A 15 1.06 5.80 -14.62
N MET A 16 -0.10 6.42 -14.85
CA MET A 16 -1.06 6.05 -15.89
C MET A 16 -1.41 7.24 -16.77
N ASP A 17 -1.71 6.99 -18.05
CA ASP A 17 -2.32 7.98 -18.94
C ASP A 17 -3.82 8.21 -18.62
N GLU A 18 -4.48 9.06 -19.40
CA GLU A 18 -5.92 9.36 -19.23
C GLU A 18 -6.83 8.15 -19.52
N LYS A 19 -6.34 7.17 -20.28
CA LYS A 19 -7.04 5.92 -20.60
C LYS A 19 -6.70 4.80 -19.61
N LEU A 20 -5.99 5.12 -18.52
CA LEU A 20 -5.52 4.20 -17.49
C LEU A 20 -4.52 3.15 -17.99
N ASN A 21 -3.83 3.40 -19.09
CA ASN A 21 -2.69 2.58 -19.50
C ASN A 21 -1.50 2.87 -18.60
N LYS A 22 -0.84 1.81 -18.12
CA LYS A 22 0.39 1.92 -17.34
C LYS A 22 1.51 2.49 -18.20
N LEU A 23 2.08 3.62 -17.75
CA LEU A 23 3.23 4.27 -18.37
C LEU A 23 4.54 3.88 -17.66
N LYS A 24 4.54 3.94 -16.32
CA LYS A 24 5.71 3.66 -15.49
C LYS A 24 5.29 3.11 -14.14
N GLU A 25 6.11 2.24 -13.57
CA GLU A 25 5.91 1.67 -12.23
C GLU A 25 7.15 1.87 -11.37
N TYR A 26 6.94 1.98 -10.06
CA TYR A 26 7.98 2.12 -9.06
C TYR A 26 7.63 1.22 -7.88
N GLU A 27 8.66 0.60 -7.30
CA GLU A 27 8.55 -0.16 -6.07
C GLU A 27 9.74 0.19 -5.15
N PHE A 28 9.43 0.47 -3.89
CA PHE A 28 10.43 0.81 -2.88
C PHE A 28 10.17 0.04 -1.60
N VAL A 29 11.22 -0.54 -1.00
CA VAL A 29 11.12 -1.22 0.29
C VAL A 29 11.17 -0.17 1.41
N ILE A 30 10.04 -0.02 2.12
CA ILE A 30 9.89 0.89 3.27
C ILE A 30 10.04 0.12 4.58
N GLY A 31 9.52 -1.10 4.66
CA GLY A 31 9.51 -1.91 5.88
C GLY A 31 8.74 -1.24 7.02
N ALA A 32 7.57 -0.68 6.73
CA ALA A 32 6.76 0.08 7.69
C ALA A 32 6.26 -0.78 8.87
N ALA A 33 5.98 -2.07 8.64
CA ALA A 33 5.54 -2.98 9.69
C ALA A 33 6.67 -3.50 10.59
N LYS A 34 7.94 -3.19 10.30
CA LYS A 34 9.07 -3.70 11.09
C LYS A 34 9.01 -3.19 12.53
N ASN A 35 9.08 -4.09 13.50
CA ASN A 35 8.97 -3.85 14.94
C ASN A 35 7.66 -3.18 15.39
N LEU A 36 6.69 -3.00 14.50
CA LEU A 36 5.46 -2.24 14.77
C LEU A 36 4.62 -2.89 15.88
N ASN A 37 4.57 -4.23 15.91
CA ASN A 37 3.82 -4.94 16.94
C ASN A 37 4.38 -4.73 18.36
N GLN A 38 5.68 -4.41 18.47
CA GLN A 38 6.36 -4.18 19.73
C GLN A 38 6.31 -2.70 20.13
N SER A 39 6.57 -1.79 19.19
CA SER A 39 6.63 -0.34 19.46
C SER A 39 5.27 0.35 19.45
N GLY A 40 4.29 -0.16 18.69
CA GLY A 40 3.06 0.55 18.36
C GLY A 40 3.26 1.72 17.39
N GLU A 41 4.46 1.94 16.86
CA GLU A 41 4.82 3.08 16.02
C GLU A 41 5.64 2.69 14.80
N ILE A 42 5.45 3.42 13.68
CA ILE A 42 6.35 3.32 12.53
C ILE A 42 7.70 3.92 12.92
N SER A 43 8.80 3.17 12.70
CA SER A 43 10.13 3.58 13.11
C SER A 43 10.64 4.81 12.34
N LYS A 44 11.55 5.58 12.96
CA LYS A 44 12.19 6.75 12.33
C LYS A 44 12.92 6.38 11.03
N GLU A 45 13.53 5.20 10.99
CA GLU A 45 14.23 4.69 9.80
C GLU A 45 13.25 4.40 8.66
N ALA A 46 12.07 3.85 8.95
CA ALA A 46 11.02 3.63 7.96
C ALA A 46 10.47 4.96 7.43
N ILE A 47 10.25 5.94 8.32
CA ILE A 47 9.83 7.29 7.94
C ILE A 47 10.89 7.94 7.05
N GLN A 48 12.17 7.83 7.38
CA GLN A 48 13.25 8.40 6.57
C GLN A 48 13.35 7.74 5.19
N ARG A 49 13.21 6.41 5.10
CA ARG A 49 13.11 5.70 3.81
C ARG A 49 11.93 6.20 2.98
N LEU A 50 10.76 6.37 3.61
CA LEU A 50 9.57 6.89 2.96
C LEU A 50 9.80 8.31 2.41
N LYS A 51 10.40 9.22 3.18
CA LYS A 51 10.75 10.56 2.72
C LYS A 51 11.72 10.51 1.53
N ASN A 52 12.76 9.70 1.60
CA ASN A 52 13.73 9.55 0.50
C ASN A 52 13.04 9.05 -0.78
N THR A 53 12.14 8.08 -0.67
CA THR A 53 11.33 7.57 -1.78
C THR A 53 10.43 8.66 -2.38
N LEU A 54 9.74 9.44 -1.55
CA LEU A 54 8.88 10.53 -2.03
C LEU A 54 9.70 11.63 -2.71
N SER A 55 10.89 11.96 -2.20
CA SER A 55 11.84 12.87 -2.88
C SER A 55 12.26 12.39 -4.26
N ILE A 56 12.39 11.08 -4.47
CA ILE A 56 12.67 10.51 -5.80
C ILE A 56 11.45 10.70 -6.72
N LEU A 57 10.25 10.34 -6.25
CA LEU A 57 9.03 10.46 -7.05
C LEU A 57 8.70 11.91 -7.39
N ALA A 58 8.94 12.85 -6.47
CA ALA A 58 8.70 14.28 -6.66
C ALA A 58 9.54 14.92 -7.78
N LYS A 59 10.65 14.29 -8.20
CA LYS A 59 11.46 14.76 -9.34
C LYS A 59 10.74 14.58 -10.68
N GLU A 60 9.84 13.61 -10.76
CA GLU A 60 9.19 13.23 -12.01
C GLU A 60 7.67 13.45 -11.99
N GLN A 61 7.07 13.56 -10.80
CA GLN A 61 5.61 13.57 -10.61
C GLN A 61 5.17 14.68 -9.65
N ASP A 62 4.03 15.29 -9.94
CA ASP A 62 3.33 16.17 -9.00
C ASP A 62 2.57 15.34 -7.96
N LEU A 63 3.20 15.15 -6.79
CA LEU A 63 2.66 14.32 -5.71
C LEU A 63 1.38 14.89 -5.09
N SER A 64 1.11 16.20 -5.25
CA SER A 64 -0.13 16.81 -4.77
C SER A 64 -1.37 16.33 -5.54
N LYS A 65 -1.17 15.79 -6.74
CA LYS A 65 -2.22 15.20 -7.59
C LYS A 65 -2.28 13.68 -7.50
N ALA A 66 -1.43 13.06 -6.69
CA ALA A 66 -1.38 11.61 -6.55
C ALA A 66 -2.64 11.09 -5.83
N ARG A 67 -3.11 9.92 -6.26
CA ARG A 67 -4.12 9.13 -5.54
C ARG A 67 -3.37 8.15 -4.65
N ALA A 68 -3.17 8.52 -3.39
CA ALA A 68 -2.34 7.76 -2.46
C ALA A 68 -3.19 7.12 -1.36
N VAL A 69 -2.99 5.81 -1.14
CA VAL A 69 -3.61 5.06 -0.05
C VAL A 69 -2.54 4.46 0.86
N ALA A 70 -2.88 4.24 2.12
CA ALA A 70 -2.03 3.54 3.08
C ALA A 70 -2.85 2.46 3.80
N THR A 71 -2.18 1.36 4.19
CA THR A 71 -2.88 0.14 4.61
C THR A 71 -2.45 -0.38 5.99
N ALA A 72 -2.31 -1.70 6.16
CA ALA A 72 -2.31 -2.39 7.45
C ALA A 72 -1.34 -1.84 8.49
N ALA A 73 -0.09 -1.53 8.13
CA ALA A 73 0.88 -0.97 9.07
C ALA A 73 0.42 0.41 9.61
N PHE A 74 -0.04 1.29 8.72
CA PHE A 74 -0.50 2.63 9.09
C PHE A 74 -1.86 2.61 9.80
N ARG A 75 -2.67 1.55 9.64
CA ARG A 75 -3.87 1.36 10.47
C ARG A 75 -3.53 1.07 11.92
N LYS A 76 -2.42 0.37 12.16
CA LYS A 76 -2.00 -0.10 13.50
C LYS A 76 -1.11 0.89 14.24
N ALA A 77 -0.38 1.74 13.53
CA ALA A 77 0.58 2.65 14.14
C ALA A 77 -0.09 3.87 14.80
N ASN A 78 0.36 4.21 16.01
CA ASN A 78 -0.13 5.35 16.79
C ASN A 78 0.29 6.70 16.19
N ASN A 79 1.40 6.74 15.47
CA ASN A 79 1.99 7.96 14.91
C ASN A 79 1.59 8.24 13.44
N THR A 80 0.62 7.50 12.88
CA THR A 80 0.20 7.64 11.47
C THR A 80 -0.24 9.07 11.11
N ASN A 81 -1.06 9.70 11.96
CA ASN A 81 -1.58 11.04 11.67
C ASN A 81 -0.48 12.09 11.62
N GLU A 82 0.50 12.00 12.52
CA GLU A 82 1.67 12.88 12.55
C GLU A 82 2.51 12.71 11.27
N ILE A 83 2.80 11.45 10.89
CA ILE A 83 3.54 11.13 9.67
C ILE A 83 2.83 11.73 8.46
N PHE A 84 1.53 11.52 8.31
CA PHE A 84 0.78 12.02 7.15
C PHE A 84 0.72 13.54 7.10
N ALA A 85 0.56 14.21 8.25
CA ALA A 85 0.60 15.66 8.31
C ALA A 85 1.97 16.21 7.85
N HIS A 86 3.07 15.59 8.28
CA HIS A 86 4.40 15.96 7.82
C HIS A 86 4.61 15.73 6.34
N LEU A 87 4.23 14.56 5.81
CA LEU A 87 4.38 14.24 4.39
C LEU A 87 3.53 15.15 3.52
N LYS A 88 2.32 15.51 3.95
CA LYS A 88 1.47 16.48 3.26
C LYS A 88 2.09 17.87 3.21
N LYS A 89 2.68 18.33 4.33
CA LYS A 89 3.37 19.62 4.40
C LYS A 89 4.62 19.65 3.51
N GLU A 90 5.39 18.56 3.49
CA GLU A 90 6.69 18.49 2.83
C GLU A 90 6.58 18.19 1.32
N PHE A 91 5.67 17.29 0.93
CA PHE A 91 5.54 16.79 -0.45
C PHE A 91 4.20 17.12 -1.12
N GLY A 92 3.25 17.70 -0.39
CA GLY A 92 1.89 17.95 -0.89
C GLY A 92 1.02 16.69 -1.02
N ILE A 93 1.55 15.50 -0.73
CA ILE A 93 0.85 14.22 -0.88
C ILE A 93 -0.20 13.99 0.21
N ASP A 94 -1.41 13.58 -0.19
CA ASP A 94 -2.51 13.30 0.71
C ASP A 94 -2.79 11.79 0.77
N PHE A 95 -2.18 11.11 1.75
CA PHE A 95 -2.41 9.69 1.99
C PHE A 95 -3.77 9.46 2.64
N LYS A 96 -4.59 8.61 2.03
CA LYS A 96 -5.85 8.13 2.62
C LYS A 96 -5.64 6.79 3.29
N LEU A 97 -5.84 6.75 4.59
CA LEU A 97 -5.90 5.49 5.33
C LEU A 97 -7.19 4.75 4.96
N ILE A 98 -7.09 3.55 4.41
CA ILE A 98 -8.25 2.74 4.03
C ILE A 98 -8.42 1.55 4.96
N ASP A 99 -9.67 1.15 5.20
CA ASP A 99 -9.98 -0.08 5.93
C ASP A 99 -9.66 -1.34 5.10
N ALA A 100 -9.58 -2.50 5.77
CA ALA A 100 -9.21 -3.76 5.13
C ALA A 100 -10.22 -4.20 4.05
N LYS A 101 -11.52 -3.86 4.20
CA LYS A 101 -12.56 -4.20 3.22
C LYS A 101 -12.38 -3.41 1.93
N SER A 102 -12.03 -2.14 2.05
CA SER A 102 -11.75 -1.22 0.96
C SER A 102 -10.47 -1.62 0.23
N GLU A 103 -9.42 -1.96 0.97
CA GLU A 103 -8.17 -2.52 0.45
C GLU A 103 -8.43 -3.77 -0.39
N ALA A 104 -9.08 -4.78 0.19
CA ALA A 104 -9.39 -6.02 -0.52
C ALA A 104 -10.24 -5.80 -1.78
N LYS A 105 -11.24 -4.92 -1.71
CA LYS A 105 -12.08 -4.59 -2.87
C LYS A 105 -11.23 -3.99 -3.99
N ILE A 106 -10.32 -3.08 -3.68
CA ILE A 106 -9.43 -2.44 -4.67
C ILE A 106 -8.44 -3.48 -5.24
N SER A 107 -7.84 -4.32 -4.40
CA SER A 107 -6.95 -5.41 -4.85
C SER A 107 -7.65 -6.36 -5.82
N VAL A 108 -8.88 -6.80 -5.48
CA VAL A 108 -9.71 -7.66 -6.37
C VAL A 108 -9.99 -6.98 -7.70
N LEU A 109 -10.37 -5.70 -7.70
CA LEU A 109 -10.61 -4.95 -8.95
C LEU A 109 -9.35 -4.87 -9.82
N GLY A 110 -8.18 -4.68 -9.20
CA GLY A 110 -6.88 -4.70 -9.88
C GLY A 110 -6.58 -6.06 -10.51
N MET A 111 -6.73 -7.15 -9.75
CA MET A 111 -6.52 -8.52 -10.24
C MET A 111 -7.50 -8.87 -11.37
N GLN A 112 -8.79 -8.55 -11.23
CA GLN A 112 -9.79 -8.73 -12.29
C GLN A 112 -9.43 -7.97 -13.56
N SER A 113 -8.93 -6.73 -13.43
CA SER A 113 -8.45 -5.98 -14.59
C SER A 113 -7.26 -6.65 -15.25
N GLY A 114 -6.37 -7.28 -14.49
CA GLY A 114 -5.27 -8.08 -15.01
C GLY A 114 -5.75 -9.30 -15.79
N LEU A 115 -6.66 -10.08 -15.20
CA LEU A 115 -7.25 -11.27 -15.83
C LEU A 115 -7.95 -10.93 -17.15
N ARG A 116 -8.74 -9.84 -17.19
CA ARG A 116 -9.39 -9.37 -18.43
C ARG A 116 -8.39 -9.05 -19.53
N ARG A 117 -7.27 -8.38 -19.22
CA ARG A 117 -6.21 -8.08 -20.20
C ARG A 117 -5.57 -9.36 -20.75
N LEU A 118 -5.44 -10.39 -19.91
CA LEU A 118 -4.92 -11.70 -20.29
C LEU A 118 -5.97 -12.59 -20.98
N LYS A 119 -7.21 -12.11 -21.15
CA LYS A 119 -8.35 -12.88 -21.69
C LYS A 119 -8.63 -14.15 -20.89
N ILE A 120 -8.38 -14.12 -19.59
CA ILE A 120 -8.67 -15.21 -18.66
C ILE A 120 -10.04 -14.97 -18.03
N TRP A 121 -10.93 -15.95 -18.14
CA TRP A 121 -12.31 -15.90 -17.67
C TRP A 121 -12.59 -17.05 -16.71
N GLY A 122 -13.44 -16.80 -15.72
CA GLY A 122 -13.80 -17.79 -14.71
C GLY A 122 -14.13 -17.15 -13.36
N GLU A 123 -14.54 -17.99 -12.41
CA GLU A 123 -14.66 -17.61 -11.01
C GLU A 123 -13.33 -17.87 -10.30
N PHE A 124 -12.84 -16.85 -9.60
CA PHE A 124 -11.54 -16.92 -8.91
C PHE A 124 -11.72 -16.58 -7.44
N ALA A 125 -10.97 -17.29 -6.60
CA ALA A 125 -10.62 -16.81 -5.28
C ALA A 125 -9.39 -15.91 -5.42
N TYR A 126 -9.42 -14.75 -4.76
CA TYR A 126 -8.34 -13.79 -4.74
C TYR A 126 -7.66 -13.84 -3.38
N CYS A 127 -6.33 -13.79 -3.40
CA CYS A 127 -5.48 -13.74 -2.22
C CYS A 127 -4.48 -12.59 -2.39
N ASP A 128 -4.44 -11.70 -1.41
CA ASP A 128 -3.43 -10.65 -1.30
C ASP A 128 -2.64 -10.88 -0.02
N LEU A 129 -1.37 -11.24 -0.13
CA LEU A 129 -0.48 -11.48 1.01
C LEU A 129 0.47 -10.31 1.17
N GLY A 130 0.17 -9.45 2.13
CA GLY A 130 0.96 -8.28 2.47
C GLY A 130 2.02 -8.54 3.54
N GLY A 131 2.62 -7.43 4.02
CA GLY A 131 3.62 -7.46 5.09
C GLY A 131 3.04 -7.73 6.48
N ALA A 132 1.82 -7.26 6.76
CA ALA A 132 1.18 -7.36 8.08
C ALA A 132 -0.28 -7.83 8.04
N SER A 133 -0.83 -8.09 6.84
CA SER A 133 -2.18 -8.60 6.63
C SER A 133 -2.23 -9.51 5.41
N CYS A 134 -3.28 -10.33 5.38
CA CYS A 134 -3.61 -11.20 4.26
C CYS A 134 -5.11 -11.16 4.02
N GLU A 135 -5.51 -10.88 2.79
CA GLU A 135 -6.90 -10.70 2.39
C GLU A 135 -7.32 -11.84 1.44
N LEU A 136 -8.41 -12.53 1.78
CA LEU A 136 -9.04 -13.54 0.93
C LEU A 136 -10.42 -13.06 0.49
N SER A 137 -10.70 -13.17 -0.82
CA SER A 137 -12.00 -12.81 -1.40
C SER A 137 -12.49 -13.87 -2.38
N PHE A 138 -13.76 -14.25 -2.28
CA PHE A 138 -14.43 -15.14 -3.23
C PHE A 138 -15.91 -14.77 -3.36
N GLY A 139 -16.35 -14.47 -4.58
CA GLY A 139 -17.70 -13.95 -4.81
C GLY A 139 -17.98 -12.68 -3.99
N LYS A 140 -18.98 -12.73 -3.11
CA LYS A 140 -19.33 -11.63 -2.19
C LYS A 140 -18.67 -11.76 -0.81
N SER A 141 -17.95 -12.85 -0.57
CA SER A 141 -17.31 -13.15 0.71
C SER A 141 -15.92 -12.54 0.78
N PHE A 142 -15.57 -12.02 1.94
CA PHE A 142 -14.28 -11.40 2.21
C PHE A 142 -13.84 -11.73 3.65
N LYS A 143 -12.54 -11.99 3.84
CA LYS A 143 -11.91 -12.09 5.15
C LYS A 143 -10.51 -11.50 5.11
N SER A 144 -10.17 -10.68 6.10
CA SER A 144 -8.80 -10.21 6.35
C SER A 144 -8.26 -10.90 7.59
N PHE A 145 -6.97 -11.20 7.57
CA PHE A 145 -6.23 -11.82 8.65
C PHE A 145 -5.09 -10.90 9.05
N ASP A 146 -4.85 -10.75 10.36
CA ASP A 146 -3.66 -10.08 10.91
C ASP A 146 -2.41 -10.98 10.80
N PHE A 147 -2.12 -11.38 9.57
CA PHE A 147 -1.04 -12.28 9.18
C PHE A 147 -0.41 -11.77 7.89
N GLY A 148 0.88 -11.49 7.90
CA GLY A 148 1.65 -11.12 6.72
C GLY A 148 3.13 -11.44 6.89
N ILE A 149 3.90 -11.36 5.81
CA ILE A 149 5.28 -11.89 5.76
C ILE A 149 6.22 -11.31 6.82
N ILE A 150 6.10 -10.03 7.17
CA ILE A 150 6.94 -9.37 8.21
C ILE A 150 6.44 -9.78 9.59
N SER A 151 5.13 -9.62 9.83
CA SER A 151 4.54 -9.95 11.13
C SER A 151 4.68 -11.43 11.50
N PHE A 152 4.75 -12.33 10.52
CA PHE A 152 5.02 -13.75 10.73
C PHE A 152 6.49 -13.97 11.09
N TYR A 153 7.42 -13.35 10.36
CA TYR A 153 8.85 -13.45 10.65
C TYR A 153 9.15 -12.99 12.08
N GLU A 154 8.68 -11.81 12.49
CA GLU A 154 8.92 -11.23 13.83
C GLU A 154 8.19 -11.94 14.98
N LYS A 155 7.21 -12.81 14.69
CA LYS A 155 6.57 -13.65 15.73
C LYS A 155 7.36 -14.92 16.01
N ASN A 156 8.22 -15.36 15.09
CA ASN A 156 8.94 -16.62 15.17
C ASN A 156 10.45 -16.43 15.38
N TYR A 157 10.92 -15.18 15.42
CA TYR A 157 12.29 -14.75 15.67
C TYR A 157 12.29 -13.48 16.49
#